data_AF-A0A9X2IAX7-F1
#
_entry.id   AF-A0A9X2IAX7-F1
#
_cell.length_a   1.000
_cell.length_b   1.000
_cell.length_c   1.000
_cell.angle_alpha   90.00
_cell.angle_beta   90.00
_cell.angle_gamma   90.00
#
_symmetry.space_group_name_H-M   'P 1'
#
loop_
_entity.id
_entity.type
_entity.pdbx_description
1 polymer ?
#
loop_
_entity_poly.entity_id
_entity_poly.type
_entity_poly.pdbx_seq_one_letter_code
_entity_poly.pdbx_strand_id
1 'polypeptide(L)'
;MKNLLKSSVVLLGIIALCACHHQNPLTTHSKQDTFRFLLNASANSEKRLHIPTQKDSYGYAYLECMDGKTSPEISCDALYKEMVSFAKEQHTGFEHLSVKDVTDSSVFASLAEDYAEYAATHEPHILSENKS
;
A
#
# COMPACT_ATOMS: atom_id res chain seq x y z
N MET A 1 57.23 -12.72 -21.98
CA MET A 1 55.90 -12.87 -21.36
C MET A 1 55.95 -12.35 -19.94
N LYS A 2 54.87 -11.70 -19.48
CA LYS A 2 54.65 -11.06 -18.16
C LYS A 2 55.16 -9.62 -18.05
N ASN A 3 54.25 -8.68 -18.31
CA ASN A 3 54.04 -7.45 -17.51
C ASN A 3 52.67 -6.80 -17.83
N LEU A 4 51.68 -7.59 -18.26
CA LEU A 4 50.29 -7.16 -18.51
C LEU A 4 49.41 -7.38 -17.26
N LEU A 5 49.88 -6.94 -16.10
CA LEU A 5 49.22 -7.21 -14.82
C LEU A 5 49.25 -5.98 -13.90
N LYS A 6 48.89 -4.82 -14.45
CA LYS A 6 48.69 -3.58 -13.64
C LYS A 6 47.46 -2.76 -14.05
N SER A 7 46.58 -3.28 -14.90
CA SER A 7 45.46 -2.50 -15.44
C SER A 7 44.08 -3.12 -15.21
N SER A 8 43.90 -3.88 -14.13
CA SER A 8 42.63 -4.58 -13.84
C SER A 8 41.89 -4.10 -12.60
N VAL A 9 42.40 -3.10 -11.86
CA VAL A 9 41.77 -2.67 -10.59
C VAL A 9 40.84 -1.46 -10.77
N VAL A 10 40.91 -0.72 -11.89
CA VAL A 10 40.10 0.50 -12.07
C VAL A 10 38.75 0.24 -12.74
N LEU A 11 38.52 -0.93 -13.35
CA LEU A 11 37.28 -1.21 -14.10
C LEU A 11 36.18 -1.90 -13.26
N LEU A 12 36.46 -2.30 -12.02
CA LEU A 12 35.49 -2.97 -11.13
C LEU A 12 34.66 -1.99 -10.27
N GLY A 13 34.94 -0.69 -10.32
CA GLY A 13 34.26 0.32 -9.48
C GLY A 13 32.95 0.89 -10.03
N ILE A 14 32.64 0.69 -11.32
CA ILE A 14 31.51 1.38 -11.98
C ILE A 14 30.23 0.52 -12.00
N ILE A 15 30.32 -0.80 -11.74
CA ILE A 15 29.17 -1.72 -11.83
C ILE A 15 28.33 -1.75 -10.53
N ALA A 16 28.76 -1.06 -9.46
CA ALA A 16 28.10 -1.12 -8.16
C ALA A 16 26.92 -0.14 -7.95
N LEU A 17 26.52 0.67 -8.94
CA LEU A 17 25.53 1.75 -8.74
C LEU A 17 24.27 1.68 -9.60
N CYS A 18 24.03 0.59 -10.34
CA CYS A 18 22.67 0.28 -10.80
C CYS A 18 21.88 -0.35 -9.64
N ALA A 19 21.79 0.36 -8.50
CA ALA A 19 20.66 0.14 -7.61
C ALA A 19 19.43 0.52 -8.43
N CYS A 20 18.68 -0.47 -8.92
CA CYS A 20 17.37 -0.23 -9.50
C CYS A 20 16.59 0.59 -8.47
N HIS A 21 16.43 1.89 -8.72
CA HIS A 21 15.58 2.72 -7.89
C HIS A 21 14.17 2.15 -8.03
N HIS A 22 13.75 1.37 -7.04
CA HIS A 22 12.37 0.95 -6.91
C HIS A 22 11.56 2.19 -6.61
N GLN A 23 10.88 2.71 -7.63
CA GLN A 23 9.96 3.81 -7.47
C GLN A 23 8.61 3.23 -7.05
N ASN A 24 8.12 3.67 -5.89
CA ASN A 24 6.83 3.22 -5.36
C ASN A 24 5.72 3.58 -6.38
N PRO A 25 4.99 2.61 -6.97
CA PRO A 25 3.94 2.89 -7.96
C PRO A 25 2.82 3.81 -7.46
N LEU A 26 2.61 3.90 -6.13
CA LEU A 26 1.65 4.82 -5.52
C LEU A 26 2.07 6.29 -5.65
N THR A 27 3.34 6.56 -5.97
CA THR A 27 3.90 7.92 -6.15
C THR A 27 3.99 8.35 -7.61
N THR A 28 3.70 7.45 -8.56
CA THR A 28 3.79 7.73 -10.00
C THR A 28 2.48 8.25 -10.59
N HIS A 29 1.40 8.22 -9.82
CA HIS A 29 0.05 8.66 -10.21
C HIS A 29 -0.38 9.90 -9.42
N SER A 30 -1.52 10.50 -9.81
CA SER A 30 -2.08 11.61 -9.04
C SER A 30 -2.50 11.13 -7.65
N LYS A 31 -2.48 12.03 -6.66
CA LYS A 31 -2.94 11.71 -5.29
C LYS A 31 -4.34 11.11 -5.29
N GLN A 32 -5.24 11.68 -6.09
CA GLN A 32 -6.63 11.22 -6.17
C GLN A 32 -6.75 9.81 -6.77
N ASP A 33 -5.94 9.48 -7.78
CA ASP A 33 -5.95 8.14 -8.38
C ASP A 33 -5.37 7.11 -7.42
N THR A 34 -4.26 7.44 -6.77
CA THR A 34 -3.65 6.60 -5.73
C THR A 34 -4.64 6.36 -4.58
N PHE A 35 -5.31 7.40 -4.10
CA PHE A 35 -6.31 7.31 -3.04
C PHE A 35 -7.47 6.37 -3.44
N ARG A 36 -8.08 6.60 -4.61
CA ARG A 36 -9.17 5.75 -5.12
C ARG A 36 -8.73 4.31 -5.29
N PHE A 37 -7.52 4.09 -5.79
CA PHE A 37 -6.95 2.76 -5.93
C PHE A 37 -6.84 2.07 -4.56
N LEU A 38 -6.25 2.73 -3.56
CA LEU A 38 -6.06 2.15 -2.23
C LEU A 38 -7.40 1.84 -1.54
N LEU A 39 -8.40 2.72 -1.66
CA LEU A 39 -9.76 2.44 -1.17
C LEU A 39 -10.36 1.20 -1.84
N ASN A 40 -10.30 1.11 -3.16
CA ASN A 40 -10.86 -0.01 -3.91
C ASN A 40 -10.12 -1.33 -3.63
N ALA A 41 -8.80 -1.27 -3.47
CA ALA A 41 -7.97 -2.40 -3.12
C ALA A 41 -8.30 -2.89 -1.70
N SER A 42 -8.43 -1.99 -0.73
CA SER A 42 -8.84 -2.33 0.64
C SER A 42 -10.24 -2.94 0.64
N ALA A 43 -11.21 -2.31 -0.02
CA ALA A 43 -12.58 -2.81 -0.10
C ALA A 43 -12.70 -4.19 -0.74
N ASN A 44 -11.91 -4.49 -1.79
CA ASN A 44 -11.88 -5.83 -2.38
C ASN A 44 -11.20 -6.85 -1.46
N SER A 45 -10.12 -6.46 -0.80
CA SER A 45 -9.39 -7.31 0.13
C SER A 45 -10.24 -7.69 1.33
N GLU A 46 -10.96 -6.72 1.90
CA GLU A 46 -11.94 -6.93 2.98
C GLU A 46 -13.01 -7.95 2.58
N LYS A 47 -13.57 -7.84 1.36
CA LYS A 47 -14.55 -8.80 0.83
C LYS A 47 -13.96 -10.20 0.68
N ARG A 48 -12.75 -10.34 0.14
CA ARG A 48 -12.08 -11.64 -0.07
C ARG A 48 -11.70 -12.32 1.24
N LEU A 49 -11.24 -11.53 2.20
CA LEU A 49 -10.83 -11.99 3.52
C LEU A 49 -12.02 -12.17 4.47
N HIS A 50 -13.25 -11.84 4.03
CA HIS A 50 -14.46 -11.90 4.83
C HIS A 50 -14.32 -11.09 6.14
N ILE A 51 -13.63 -9.95 6.07
CA ILE A 51 -13.50 -9.04 7.22
C ILE A 51 -14.91 -8.53 7.54
N PRO A 52 -15.40 -8.69 8.79
CA PRO A 52 -16.71 -8.19 9.16
C PRO A 52 -16.71 -6.66 9.09
N THR A 53 -17.39 -6.11 8.10
CA THR A 53 -17.61 -4.66 7.98
C THR A 53 -19.10 -4.36 8.00
N GLN A 54 -19.42 -3.13 8.38
CA GLN A 54 -20.79 -2.67 8.24
C GLN A 54 -21.14 -2.49 6.77
N LYS A 55 -22.42 -2.67 6.45
CA LYS A 55 -22.91 -2.53 5.08
C LYS A 55 -22.51 -1.14 4.56
N ASP A 56 -21.84 -1.13 3.42
CA ASP A 56 -21.34 0.06 2.72
C ASP A 56 -20.12 0.77 3.38
N SER A 57 -19.48 0.14 4.38
CA SER A 57 -18.25 0.64 5.03
C SER A 57 -16.99 -0.12 4.61
N TYR A 58 -16.86 -0.44 3.32
CA TYR A 58 -15.67 -1.12 2.80
C TYR A 58 -14.57 -0.10 2.44
N GLY A 59 -13.31 -0.44 2.69
CA GLY A 59 -12.15 0.41 2.40
C GLY A 59 -11.46 0.99 3.63
N TYR A 60 -12.01 0.75 4.82
CA TYR A 60 -11.50 1.27 6.09
C TYR A 60 -10.43 0.39 6.72
N ALA A 61 -10.35 -0.90 6.37
CA ALA A 61 -9.39 -1.80 7.01
C ALA A 61 -7.93 -1.35 6.76
N TYR A 62 -7.65 -0.82 5.57
CA TYR A 62 -6.33 -0.26 5.27
C TYR A 62 -6.01 0.97 6.12
N LEU A 63 -6.99 1.86 6.32
CA LEU A 63 -6.85 3.02 7.21
C LEU A 63 -6.55 2.58 8.65
N GLU A 64 -7.30 1.61 9.18
CA GLU A 64 -7.06 1.09 10.53
C GLU A 64 -5.67 0.49 10.69
N CYS A 65 -5.24 -0.29 9.69
CA CYS A 65 -3.93 -0.92 9.69
C CYS A 65 -2.79 0.11 9.62
N MET A 66 -2.93 1.18 8.83
CA MET A 66 -1.93 2.25 8.73
C MET A 66 -1.93 3.19 9.95
N ASP A 67 -3.08 3.38 10.60
CA ASP A 67 -3.22 4.10 11.88
C ASP A 67 -2.64 3.32 13.07
N GLY A 68 -2.22 2.07 12.86
CA GLY A 68 -1.73 1.18 13.93
C GLY A 68 -2.84 0.69 14.87
N LYS A 69 -4.10 0.79 14.47
CA LYS A 69 -5.23 0.22 15.20
C LYS A 69 -5.18 -1.31 15.06
N THR A 70 -5.48 -2.01 16.14
CA THR A 70 -5.42 -3.48 16.20
C THR A 70 -6.80 -4.04 16.47
N SER A 71 -7.66 -3.95 15.44
CA SER A 71 -8.94 -4.67 15.45
C SER A 71 -8.64 -6.17 15.33
N PRO A 72 -9.06 -7.01 16.29
CA PRO A 72 -8.72 -8.44 16.30
C PRO A 72 -9.25 -9.20 15.08
N GLU A 73 -10.27 -8.64 14.41
CA GLU A 73 -10.86 -9.17 13.18
C GLU A 73 -10.02 -8.87 11.91
N ILE A 74 -9.03 -7.98 12.00
CA ILE A 74 -8.23 -7.53 10.85
C ILE A 74 -6.79 -8.08 10.94
N SER A 75 -6.46 -8.98 10.02
CA SER A 75 -5.07 -9.35 9.77
C SER A 75 -4.46 -8.40 8.75
N CYS A 76 -3.77 -7.35 9.21
CA CYS A 76 -3.17 -6.33 8.34
C CYS A 76 -2.20 -6.92 7.30
N ASP A 77 -1.39 -7.91 7.70
CA ASP A 77 -0.50 -8.61 6.78
C ASP A 77 -1.26 -9.34 5.65
N ALA A 78 -2.41 -9.94 5.96
CA ALA A 78 -3.25 -10.58 4.95
C ALA A 78 -3.90 -9.53 4.05
N LEU A 79 -4.39 -8.44 4.64
CA LEU A 79 -4.99 -7.32 3.91
C LEU A 79 -4.01 -6.73 2.89
N TYR A 80 -2.78 -6.39 3.29
CA TYR A 80 -1.79 -5.82 2.39
C TYR A 80 -1.41 -6.76 1.24
N LYS A 81 -1.34 -8.07 1.52
CA LYS A 81 -1.08 -9.08 0.48
C LYS A 81 -2.21 -9.17 -0.53
N GLU A 82 -3.46 -9.13 -0.07
CA GLU A 82 -4.63 -9.13 -0.95
C GLU A 82 -4.73 -7.83 -1.76
N MET A 83 -4.38 -6.68 -1.18
CA MET A 83 -4.32 -5.41 -1.92
C MET A 83 -3.32 -5.46 -3.06
N VAL A 84 -2.16 -6.08 -2.83
CA VAL A 84 -1.16 -6.34 -3.87
C VAL A 84 -1.65 -7.35 -4.90
N SER A 85 -2.39 -8.38 -4.49
CA SER A 85 -3.02 -9.33 -5.43
C SER A 85 -4.02 -8.61 -6.34
N PHE A 86 -4.90 -7.80 -5.74
CA PHE A 86 -5.86 -6.98 -6.47
C PHE A 86 -5.15 -6.06 -7.48
N ALA A 87 -4.06 -5.39 -7.09
CA ALA A 87 -3.29 -4.53 -7.97
C ALA A 87 -2.83 -5.24 -9.27
N LYS A 88 -2.40 -6.50 -9.14
CA LYS A 88 -1.94 -7.33 -10.26
C LYS A 88 -3.07 -7.75 -11.20
N GLU A 89 -4.30 -7.80 -10.71
CA GLU A 89 -5.47 -8.25 -11.47
C GLU A 89 -6.15 -7.12 -12.25
N GLN A 90 -6.08 -5.86 -11.77
CA GLN A 90 -6.87 -4.77 -12.32
C GLN A 90 -6.25 -4.04 -13.52
N HIS A 91 -4.97 -4.25 -13.81
CA HIS A 91 -4.25 -3.56 -14.89
C HIS A 91 -4.38 -2.00 -14.84
N THR A 92 -4.30 -1.43 -13.63
CA THR A 92 -4.52 0.00 -13.35
C THR A 92 -3.24 0.84 -13.29
N GLY A 93 -2.09 0.31 -13.72
CA GLY A 93 -0.79 0.96 -13.57
C GLY A 93 -0.10 0.71 -12.22
N PHE A 94 -0.71 -0.11 -11.36
CA PHE A 94 -0.18 -0.50 -10.04
C PHE A 94 0.24 -1.98 -9.99
N GLU A 95 0.47 -2.64 -11.12
CA GLU A 95 0.67 -4.10 -11.19
C GLU A 95 1.96 -4.56 -10.50
N HIS A 96 2.93 -3.66 -10.38
CA HIS A 96 4.22 -3.92 -9.73
C HIS A 96 4.24 -3.51 -8.25
N LEU A 97 3.09 -3.17 -7.70
CA LEU A 97 2.95 -2.81 -6.30
C LEU A 97 3.42 -3.95 -5.38
N SER A 98 4.22 -3.61 -4.38
CA SER A 98 4.67 -4.53 -3.34
C SER A 98 4.00 -4.22 -2.00
N VAL A 99 4.08 -5.14 -1.04
CA VAL A 99 3.60 -4.87 0.32
C VAL A 99 4.34 -3.68 0.92
N LYS A 100 5.65 -3.56 0.66
CA LYS A 100 6.46 -2.43 1.12
C LYS A 100 5.90 -1.08 0.65
N ASP A 101 5.43 -1.04 -0.60
CA ASP A 101 4.84 0.16 -1.20
C ASP A 101 3.51 0.53 -0.54
N VAL A 102 2.65 -0.46 -0.33
CA VAL A 102 1.35 -0.29 0.34
C VAL A 102 1.52 0.12 1.80
N THR A 103 2.58 -0.32 2.47
CA THR A 103 2.87 0.05 3.86
C THR A 103 3.75 1.30 3.98
N ASP A 104 3.98 2.04 2.90
CA ASP A 104 4.81 3.24 2.92
C ASP A 104 4.09 4.36 3.67
N SER A 105 4.55 4.64 4.89
CA SER A 105 3.95 5.67 5.75
C SER A 105 4.00 7.06 5.14
N SER A 106 4.97 7.34 4.26
CA SER A 106 5.07 8.66 3.60
C SER A 106 3.97 8.84 2.56
N VAL A 107 3.63 7.78 1.81
CA VAL A 107 2.52 7.78 0.87
C VAL A 107 1.21 7.96 1.64
N PHE A 108 1.00 7.16 2.68
CA PHE A 108 -0.21 7.26 3.50
C PHE A 108 -0.38 8.64 4.14
N ALA A 109 0.67 9.20 4.75
CA ALA A 109 0.63 10.55 5.31
C ALA A 109 0.29 11.62 4.26
N SER A 110 0.72 11.44 3.01
CA SER A 110 0.42 12.38 1.92
C SER A 110 -1.05 12.40 1.49
N LEU A 111 -1.83 11.39 1.89
CA LEU A 111 -3.25 11.16 1.59
C LEU A 111 -4.16 11.36 2.83
N ALA A 112 -3.61 11.81 3.97
CA ALA A 112 -4.34 11.90 5.23
C ALA A 112 -5.60 12.78 5.14
N GLU A 113 -5.52 13.89 4.40
CA GLU A 113 -6.67 14.78 4.16
C GLU A 113 -7.77 14.09 3.34
N ASP A 114 -7.41 13.37 2.28
CA ASP A 114 -8.36 12.61 1.44
C ASP A 114 -9.08 11.53 2.26
N TYR A 115 -8.34 10.82 3.13
CA TYR A 115 -8.92 9.83 4.05
C TYR A 115 -9.82 10.49 5.11
N ALA A 116 -9.44 11.65 5.65
CA ALA A 116 -10.25 12.37 6.62
C ALA A 116 -11.57 12.86 6.00
N GLU A 117 -11.53 13.41 4.78
CA GLU A 117 -12.72 13.81 4.03
C GLU A 117 -13.62 12.62 3.72
N TYR A 118 -13.04 11.51 3.29
CA TYR A 118 -13.79 10.28 3.02
C TYR A 118 -14.47 9.74 4.28
N ALA A 119 -13.73 9.65 5.39
CA ALA A 119 -14.28 9.19 6.67
C ALA A 119 -15.41 10.11 7.18
N ALA A 120 -15.29 11.43 6.99
CA ALA A 120 -16.33 12.39 7.39
C ALA A 120 -17.60 12.30 6.53
N THR A 121 -17.48 11.87 5.27
CA THR A 121 -18.60 11.81 4.30
C THR A 121 -19.22 10.42 4.18
N HIS A 122 -18.51 9.38 4.63
CA HIS A 122 -18.91 7.97 4.50
C HIS A 122 -18.90 7.24 5.85
N GLU A 123 -19.16 7.95 6.97
CA GLU A 123 -19.05 7.49 8.36
C GLU A 123 -19.21 5.96 8.52
N PRO A 124 -18.23 5.24 9.08
CA PRO A 124 -18.48 3.91 9.59
C PRO A 124 -19.34 4.09 10.85
N HIS A 125 -20.61 3.72 10.79
CA HIS A 125 -21.49 3.72 11.96
C HIS A 125 -21.06 2.63 12.95
N ILE A 126 -19.83 2.61 13.48
CA ILE A 126 -19.42 1.69 14.57
C ILE A 126 -20.56 1.67 15.57
N LEU A 127 -21.21 0.51 15.71
CA LEU A 127 -22.30 0.29 16.63
C LEU A 127 -21.70 0.51 18.02
N SER A 128 -21.72 1.76 18.47
CA SER A 128 -21.66 2.09 19.87
C SER A 128 -22.76 1.26 20.51
N GLU A 129 -22.37 0.23 21.27
CA GLU A 129 -23.28 -0.41 22.21
C GLU A 129 -23.88 0.70 23.08
N ASN A 130 -25.07 1.19 22.72
CA ASN A 130 -25.93 1.88 23.65
C ASN A 130 -26.40 0.84 24.66
N LYS A 131 -25.54 0.53 25.64
CA LYS A 131 -26.00 0.08 26.95
C LYS A 131 -26.42 1.31 27.71
N SER A 132 -27.71 1.62 27.65
CA SER A 132 -28.42 2.33 28.72
C SER A 132 -29.68 1.58 29.08
#